data_AF-A0A409WA34-F1
#
_entry.id   AF-A0A409WA34-F1
#
_cell.length_a   1.000
_cell.length_b   1.000
_cell.length_c   1.000
_cell.angle_alpha   90.00
_cell.angle_beta   90.00
_cell.angle_gamma   90.00
#
_symmetry.space_group_name_H-M   'P 1'
#
loop_
_entity.id
_entity.type
_entity.pdbx_description
1 polymer ?
#
loop_
_entity_poly.entity_id
_entity_poly.type
_entity_poly.pdbx_seq_one_letter_code
_entity_poly.pdbx_strand_id
1 'polypeptide(L)'
;MWDELHGIEAKKRAEGNFAQLRDDVWKLEALLGRIESARQQRQILQDDRTQLLTHPNPDQDAILVSCLRAVDQQLTNYIHCLVTFKSLPPGFDINVKLIVYQRLLELALSSQNFVHAVESTLAQLPPQQSNDLRTLKAVLRTAKIDFMQAYSNLRKFGPPPPESQSLIPDFSLTTADRILLPVFAHTERLNRWLKRS
;
A
#
# COMPACT_ATOMS: atom_id res chain seq x y z
N MET A 1 56.95 -0.40 8.87
CA MET A 1 57.00 0.73 7.91
C MET A 1 55.84 0.70 6.89
N TRP A 2 54.81 -0.14 7.10
CA TRP A 2 53.53 -0.03 6.39
C TRP A 2 52.43 0.58 7.29
N ASP A 3 52.67 0.66 8.61
CA ASP A 3 51.70 1.14 9.59
C ASP A 3 51.47 2.67 9.58
N GLU A 4 52.42 3.45 9.03
CA GLU A 4 52.30 4.92 8.97
C GLU A 4 51.64 5.44 7.68
N LEU A 5 51.58 4.62 6.62
CA LEU A 5 50.96 4.98 5.33
C LEU A 5 49.43 4.79 5.30
N HIS A 6 48.85 4.22 6.35
CA HIS A 6 47.41 4.28 6.64
C HIS A 6 47.06 5.38 7.66
N GLY A 7 48.02 6.25 7.99
CA GLY A 7 47.90 7.33 8.95
C GLY A 7 46.83 8.35 8.56
N ILE A 8 46.06 8.79 9.56
CA ILE A 8 45.18 9.97 9.61
C ILE A 8 44.12 10.11 8.49
N GLU A 9 44.47 10.26 7.21
CA GLU A 9 43.50 10.40 6.11
C GLU A 9 42.63 9.16 5.92
N ALA A 10 43.19 7.95 6.09
CA ALA A 10 42.40 6.73 6.03
C ALA A 10 41.41 6.65 7.22
N LYS A 11 41.86 7.04 8.42
CA LYS A 11 41.02 7.13 9.62
C LYS A 11 39.90 8.14 9.43
N LYS A 12 40.20 9.35 8.96
CA LYS A 12 39.20 10.41 8.69
C LYS A 12 38.18 9.98 7.64
N ARG A 13 38.60 9.28 6.58
CA ARG A 13 37.68 8.69 5.59
C ARG A 13 36.80 7.61 6.22
N ALA A 14 37.35 6.73 7.06
CA ALA A 14 36.58 5.70 7.75
C ALA A 14 35.54 6.31 8.71
N GLU A 15 35.92 7.34 9.47
CA GLU A 15 35.00 8.08 10.37
C GLU A 15 33.88 8.78 9.60
N GLY A 16 34.21 9.43 8.47
CA GLY A 16 33.22 10.05 7.60
C GLY A 16 32.24 9.03 7.02
N ASN A 17 32.74 7.89 6.54
CA ASN A 17 31.90 6.79 6.06
C ASN A 17 31.01 6.25 7.19
N PHE A 18 31.54 6.03 8.38
CA PHE A 18 30.75 5.54 9.52
C PHE A 18 29.63 6.52 9.91
N ALA A 19 29.90 7.83 9.91
CA ALA A 19 28.89 8.84 10.20
C ALA A 19 27.76 8.83 9.15
N GLN A 20 28.11 8.71 7.86
CA GLN A 20 27.16 8.58 6.76
C GLN A 20 26.31 7.30 6.90
N LEU A 21 26.95 6.16 7.17
CA LEU A 21 26.26 4.88 7.37
C LEU A 21 25.24 4.94 8.51
N ARG A 22 25.62 5.55 9.64
CA ARG A 22 24.72 5.70 10.79
C ARG A 22 23.51 6.58 10.45
N ASP A 23 23.71 7.66 9.72
CA ASP A 23 22.62 8.54 9.27
C ASP A 23 21.67 7.82 8.30
N ASP A 24 22.21 7.05 7.35
CA ASP A 24 21.42 6.29 6.39
C ASP A 24 20.60 5.17 7.07
N VAL A 25 21.19 4.46 8.03
CA VAL A 25 20.50 3.43 8.84
C VAL A 25 19.37 4.06 9.65
N TRP A 26 19.63 5.17 10.34
CA TRP A 26 18.62 5.86 11.13
C TRP A 26 17.44 6.33 10.26
N LYS A 27 17.71 6.89 9.08
CA LYS A 27 16.68 7.29 8.11
C LYS A 27 15.84 6.11 7.64
N LEU A 28 16.48 4.97 7.40
CA LEU A 28 15.80 3.74 6.98
C LEU A 28 14.86 3.23 8.09
N GLU A 29 15.35 3.13 9.32
CA GLU A 29 14.56 2.71 10.48
C GLU A 29 13.37 3.65 10.72
N ALA A 30 13.59 4.97 10.67
CA ALA A 30 12.54 5.96 10.81
C ALA A 30 11.46 5.81 9.73
N LEU A 31 11.86 5.52 8.48
CA LEU A 31 10.93 5.31 7.39
C LEU A 31 10.11 4.02 7.56
N LEU A 32 10.76 2.93 7.97
CA LEU A 32 10.08 1.66 8.28
C LEU A 32 9.09 1.84 9.44
N GLY A 33 9.44 2.59 10.47
CA GLY A 33 8.54 2.92 11.58
C GLY A 33 7.30 3.68 11.11
N ARG A 34 7.45 4.69 10.24
CA ARG A 34 6.32 5.44 9.67
C ARG A 34 5.40 4.57 8.81
N ILE A 35 5.98 3.64 8.04
CA ILE A 35 5.21 2.67 7.25
C ILE A 35 4.38 1.78 8.17
N GLU A 36 4.97 1.27 9.25
CA GLU A 36 4.27 0.40 10.19
C GLU A 36 3.15 1.14 10.94
N SER A 37 3.38 2.37 11.39
CA SER A 37 2.33 3.18 12.02
C SER A 37 1.16 3.48 11.07
N ALA A 38 1.45 3.86 9.82
CA ALA A 38 0.41 4.10 8.82
C ALA A 38 -0.36 2.82 8.49
N ARG A 39 0.30 1.65 8.48
CA ARG A 39 -0.34 0.35 8.30
C ARG A 39 -1.31 0.02 9.42
N GLN A 40 -0.91 0.23 10.67
CA GLN A 40 -1.78 0.01 11.83
C GLN A 40 -3.00 0.92 11.79
N GLN A 41 -2.80 2.20 11.47
CA GLN A 41 -3.91 3.14 11.30
C GLN A 41 -4.87 2.70 10.19
N ARG A 42 -4.34 2.27 9.04
CA ARG A 42 -5.14 1.74 7.94
C ARG A 42 -5.98 0.54 8.37
N GLN A 43 -5.39 -0.37 9.14
CA GLN A 43 -6.08 -1.57 9.62
C GLN A 43 -7.26 -1.19 10.52
N ILE A 44 -7.05 -0.28 11.48
CA ILE A 44 -8.13 0.22 12.36
C ILE A 44 -9.28 0.80 11.54
N LEU A 45 -8.98 1.68 10.57
CA LEU A 45 -9.99 2.28 9.70
C LEU A 45 -10.74 1.24 8.86
N GLN A 46 -10.05 0.19 8.41
CA GLN A 46 -10.64 -0.90 7.64
C GLN A 46 -11.56 -1.77 8.51
N ASP A 47 -11.18 -2.01 9.76
CA ASP A 47 -11.98 -2.74 10.74
C ASP A 47 -13.25 -1.94 11.09
N ASP A 48 -13.11 -0.64 11.36
CA ASP A 48 -14.24 0.27 11.59
C ASP A 48 -15.21 0.26 10.40
N ARG A 49 -14.68 0.31 9.17
CA ARG A 49 -15.49 0.26 7.95
C ARG A 49 -16.18 -1.10 7.79
N THR A 50 -15.54 -2.18 8.21
CA THR A 50 -16.13 -3.53 8.20
C THR A 50 -17.26 -3.63 9.22
N GLN A 51 -17.12 -3.01 10.40
CA GLN A 51 -18.19 -2.94 11.40
C GLN A 51 -19.41 -2.17 10.88
N LEU A 52 -19.23 -1.12 10.07
CA LEU A 52 -20.33 -0.39 9.42
C LEU A 52 -21.19 -1.26 8.49
N LEU A 53 -20.73 -2.43 8.06
CA LEU A 53 -21.57 -3.35 7.28
C LEU A 53 -22.75 -3.90 8.08
N THR A 54 -22.65 -3.93 9.41
CA THR A 54 -23.75 -4.36 10.29
C THR A 54 -24.82 -3.29 10.44
N HIS A 55 -24.43 -2.02 10.39
CA HIS A 55 -25.32 -0.86 10.53
C HIS A 55 -24.89 0.22 9.53
N PRO A 56 -25.36 0.13 8.26
CA PRO A 56 -24.88 1.01 7.20
C PRO A 56 -25.13 2.49 7.51
N ASN A 57 -24.06 3.27 7.55
CA ASN A 57 -24.10 4.72 7.67
C ASN A 57 -23.28 5.35 6.53
N PRO A 58 -23.93 5.94 5.50
CA PRO A 58 -23.24 6.43 4.32
C PRO A 58 -22.30 7.61 4.60
N ASP A 59 -22.67 8.48 5.55
CA ASP A 59 -21.85 9.64 5.91
C ASP A 59 -20.57 9.19 6.61
N GLN A 60 -20.69 8.21 7.51
CA GLN A 60 -19.56 7.63 8.21
C GLN A 60 -18.67 6.79 7.27
N ASP A 61 -19.24 6.02 6.33
CA ASP A 61 -18.48 5.30 5.30
C ASP A 61 -17.70 6.28 4.41
N ALA A 62 -18.31 7.40 4.00
CA ALA A 62 -17.62 8.42 3.21
C ALA A 62 -16.41 9.02 3.93
N ILE A 63 -16.54 9.28 5.24
CA ILE A 63 -15.42 9.75 6.09
C ILE A 63 -14.32 8.69 6.14
N LEU A 64 -14.66 7.44 6.43
CA LEU A 64 -13.68 6.35 6.52
C LEU A 64 -12.98 6.10 5.18
N VAL A 65 -13.69 6.15 4.06
CA VAL A 65 -13.12 6.05 2.71
C VAL A 65 -12.11 7.18 2.47
N SER A 66 -12.45 8.41 2.86
CA SER A 66 -11.53 9.55 2.74
C SER A 66 -10.27 9.36 3.58
N CYS A 67 -10.42 8.95 4.84
CA CYS A 67 -9.31 8.65 5.75
C CYS A 67 -8.41 7.53 5.20
N LEU A 68 -9.01 6.42 4.73
CA LEU A 68 -8.28 5.30 4.12
C LEU A 68 -7.47 5.76 2.90
N ARG A 69 -8.05 6.57 2.01
CA ARG A 69 -7.33 7.13 0.85
C ARG A 69 -6.15 8.00 1.27
N ALA A 70 -6.31 8.82 2.30
CA ALA A 70 -5.23 9.65 2.82
C ALA A 70 -4.07 8.78 3.35
N VAL A 71 -4.39 7.73 4.11
CA VAL A 71 -3.38 6.79 4.64
C VAL A 71 -2.72 5.98 3.51
N ASP A 72 -3.48 5.49 2.53
CA ASP A 72 -2.95 4.79 1.36
C ASP A 72 -1.99 5.68 0.53
N GLN A 73 -2.31 6.97 0.41
CA GLN A 73 -1.43 7.94 -0.23
C GLN A 73 -0.14 8.15 0.57
N GLN A 74 -0.21 8.23 1.91
CA GLN A 74 0.96 8.32 2.77
C GLN A 74 1.84 7.07 2.65
N LEU A 75 1.24 5.88 2.71
CA LEU A 75 1.94 4.60 2.51
C LEU A 75 2.64 4.55 1.16
N THR A 76 1.96 4.96 0.09
CA THR A 76 2.54 5.05 -1.25
C THR A 76 3.75 5.98 -1.28
N ASN A 77 3.68 7.14 -0.63
CA ASN A 77 4.78 8.09 -0.55
C ASN A 77 5.97 7.51 0.23
N TYR A 78 5.73 6.86 1.37
CA TYR A 78 6.79 6.24 2.16
C TYR A 78 7.45 5.07 1.43
N ILE A 79 6.66 4.23 0.75
CA ILE A 79 7.16 3.16 -0.11
C ILE A 79 8.02 3.74 -1.23
N HIS A 80 7.58 4.82 -1.87
CA HIS A 80 8.38 5.49 -2.90
C HIS A 80 9.73 6.00 -2.34
N CYS A 81 9.74 6.61 -1.15
CA CYS A 81 10.97 6.99 -0.47
C CYS A 81 11.89 5.79 -0.22
N LEU A 82 11.32 4.64 0.17
CA LEU A 82 12.06 3.42 0.46
C LEU A 82 12.71 2.84 -0.81
N VAL A 83 11.99 2.85 -1.94
CA VAL A 83 12.52 2.43 -3.25
C VAL A 83 13.59 3.40 -3.78
N THR A 84 13.47 4.69 -3.47
CA THR A 84 14.43 5.72 -3.90
C THR A 84 15.70 5.73 -3.05
N PHE A 85 15.75 4.96 -1.96
CA PHE A 85 16.94 4.80 -1.14
C PHE A 85 18.01 4.04 -1.96
N LYS A 86 18.91 4.81 -2.60
CA LYS A 86 19.71 4.39 -3.77
C LYS A 86 20.72 3.26 -3.55
N SER A 87 21.04 2.91 -2.32
CA SER A 87 21.87 1.76 -1.99
C SER A 87 21.90 1.56 -0.49
N LEU A 88 21.54 0.37 -0.03
CA LEU A 88 21.81 -0.04 1.34
C LEU A 88 23.33 -0.07 1.55
N PRO A 89 23.81 0.33 2.73
CA PRO A 89 25.17 0.09 3.14
C PRO A 89 25.60 -1.36 2.91
N PRO A 90 26.86 -1.62 2.52
CA PRO A 90 27.41 -2.96 2.50
C PRO A 90 27.20 -3.65 3.87
N GLY A 91 26.58 -4.83 3.87
CA GLY A 91 26.26 -5.59 5.08
C GLY A 91 24.81 -5.47 5.58
N PHE A 92 23.99 -4.59 4.99
CA PHE A 92 22.54 -4.58 5.25
C PHE A 92 21.82 -5.34 4.15
N ASP A 93 21.57 -6.63 4.38
CA ASP A 93 20.76 -7.49 3.50
C ASP A 93 19.26 -7.32 3.79
N ILE A 94 18.80 -6.07 3.78
CA ILE A 94 17.37 -5.80 3.84
C ILE A 94 16.85 -5.88 2.42
N ASN A 95 16.10 -6.93 2.11
CA ASN A 95 15.42 -7.03 0.82
C ASN A 95 14.27 -6.02 0.75
N VAL A 96 14.61 -4.75 0.51
CA VAL A 96 13.66 -3.63 0.38
C VAL A 96 12.59 -3.94 -0.65
N LYS A 97 12.96 -4.64 -1.73
CA LYS A 97 12.01 -5.06 -2.76
C LYS A 97 10.96 -6.03 -2.21
N LEU A 98 11.37 -7.01 -1.42
CA LEU A 98 10.47 -7.93 -0.74
C LEU A 98 9.55 -7.20 0.24
N ILE A 99 10.08 -6.29 1.06
CA ILE A 99 9.29 -5.50 2.01
C ILE A 99 8.24 -4.68 1.26
N VAL A 100 8.63 -3.94 0.22
CA VAL A 100 7.69 -3.14 -0.57
C VAL A 100 6.63 -4.02 -1.22
N TYR A 101 7.02 -5.15 -1.83
CA TYR A 101 6.08 -6.09 -2.44
C TYR A 101 5.07 -6.60 -1.40
N GLN A 102 5.55 -7.05 -0.24
CA GLN A 102 4.70 -7.57 0.83
C GLN A 102 3.72 -6.50 1.32
N ARG A 103 4.15 -5.24 1.45
CA ARG A 103 3.23 -4.17 1.84
C ARG A 103 2.16 -3.92 0.79
N LEU A 104 2.54 -3.80 -0.48
CA LEU A 104 1.56 -3.64 -1.56
C LEU A 104 0.59 -4.84 -1.65
N LEU A 105 1.08 -6.04 -1.37
CA LEU A 105 0.28 -7.26 -1.31
C LEU A 105 -0.72 -7.21 -0.15
N GLU A 106 -0.29 -6.81 1.05
CA GLU A 106 -1.16 -6.62 2.22
C GLU A 106 -2.29 -5.61 1.95
N LEU A 107 -2.00 -4.48 1.29
CA LEU A 107 -3.03 -3.51 0.89
C LEU A 107 -4.06 -4.15 -0.04
N ALA A 108 -3.60 -4.85 -1.08
CA ALA A 108 -4.49 -5.50 -2.04
C ALA A 108 -5.35 -6.60 -1.41
N LEU A 109 -4.76 -7.44 -0.55
CA LEU A 109 -5.47 -8.48 0.20
C LEU A 109 -6.53 -7.89 1.13
N SER A 110 -6.17 -6.85 1.89
CA SER A 110 -7.10 -6.17 2.80
C SER A 110 -8.31 -5.60 2.06
N SER A 111 -8.08 -4.94 0.91
CA SER A 111 -9.19 -4.45 0.07
C SER A 111 -10.03 -5.59 -0.52
N GLN A 112 -9.42 -6.72 -0.89
CA GLN A 112 -10.13 -7.91 -1.37
C GLN A 112 -11.02 -8.51 -0.27
N ASN A 113 -10.48 -8.65 0.94
CA ASN A 113 -11.23 -9.16 2.09
C ASN A 113 -12.45 -8.30 2.38
N PHE A 114 -12.32 -6.98 2.25
CA PHE A 114 -13.47 -6.08 2.41
C PHE A 114 -14.53 -6.27 1.31
N VAL A 115 -14.12 -6.46 0.04
CA VAL A 115 -15.05 -6.80 -1.04
C VAL A 115 -15.83 -8.07 -0.68
N HIS A 116 -15.15 -9.12 -0.22
CA HIS A 116 -15.80 -10.37 0.20
C HIS A 116 -16.73 -10.18 1.39
N ALA A 117 -16.36 -9.35 2.36
CA ALA A 117 -17.22 -9.02 3.49
C ALA A 117 -18.53 -8.37 3.01
N VAL A 118 -18.45 -7.38 2.11
CA VAL A 118 -19.62 -6.71 1.54
C VAL A 118 -20.48 -7.68 0.73
N GLU A 119 -19.87 -8.54 -0.09
CA GLU A 119 -20.60 -9.56 -0.88
C GLU A 119 -21.31 -10.56 0.03
N SER A 120 -20.67 -10.99 1.11
CA SER A 120 -21.26 -11.87 2.12
C SER A 120 -22.44 -11.21 2.83
N THR A 121 -22.31 -9.95 3.24
CA THR A 121 -23.41 -9.17 3.86
C THR A 121 -24.58 -9.01 2.89
N LEU A 122 -24.31 -8.74 1.61
CA LEU A 122 -25.35 -8.65 0.56
C LEU A 122 -26.09 -9.98 0.36
N ALA A 123 -25.39 -11.12 0.42
CA ALA A 123 -25.99 -12.44 0.26
C ALA A 123 -26.90 -12.83 1.43
N GLN A 124 -26.64 -12.28 2.63
CA GLN A 124 -27.40 -12.55 3.85
C GLN A 124 -28.58 -11.57 4.05
N LEU A 125 -28.69 -10.53 3.23
CA LEU A 125 -29.67 -9.46 3.43
C LEU A 125 -31.10 -9.91 3.08
N PRO A 126 -32.11 -9.64 3.94
CA PRO A 126 -33.50 -9.91 3.62
C PRO A 126 -34.00 -9.08 2.42
N PRO A 127 -34.87 -9.63 1.54
CA PRO A 127 -35.40 -8.91 0.38
C PRO A 127 -36.15 -7.60 0.69
N GLN A 128 -36.64 -7.44 1.92
CA GLN A 128 -37.42 -6.28 2.37
C GLN A 128 -36.57 -5.03 2.68
N GLN A 129 -35.25 -5.16 2.83
CA GLN A 129 -34.36 -4.03 3.14
C GLN A 129 -33.81 -3.34 1.88
N SER A 130 -34.72 -2.75 1.08
CA SER A 130 -34.39 -2.18 -0.23
C SER A 130 -33.40 -1.00 -0.16
N ASN A 131 -33.47 -0.19 0.89
CA ASN A 131 -32.55 0.93 1.10
C ASN A 131 -31.13 0.45 1.45
N ASP A 132 -31.01 -0.50 2.37
CA ASP A 132 -29.71 -1.07 2.77
C ASP A 132 -29.06 -1.82 1.61
N LEU A 133 -29.85 -2.52 0.80
CA LEU A 133 -29.39 -3.15 -0.44
C LEU A 133 -28.78 -2.13 -1.40
N ARG A 134 -29.42 -0.97 -1.59
CA ARG A 134 -28.91 0.09 -2.46
C ARG A 134 -27.59 0.66 -1.92
N THR A 135 -27.52 0.91 -0.61
CA THR A 135 -26.32 1.41 0.07
C THR A 135 -25.17 0.42 -0.03
N LEU A 136 -25.38 -0.85 0.32
CA LEU A 136 -24.35 -1.89 0.24
C LEU A 136 -23.87 -2.14 -1.20
N LYS A 137 -24.75 -2.02 -2.20
CA LYS A 137 -24.33 -2.05 -3.62
C LYS A 137 -23.42 -0.87 -3.99
N ALA A 138 -23.66 0.31 -3.44
CA ALA A 138 -22.76 1.45 -3.63
C ALA A 138 -21.41 1.22 -2.93
N VAL A 139 -21.43 0.71 -1.69
CA VAL A 139 -20.21 0.33 -0.94
C VAL A 139 -19.42 -0.72 -1.71
N LEU A 140 -20.07 -1.75 -2.26
CA LEU A 140 -19.42 -2.79 -3.06
C LEU A 140 -18.71 -2.21 -4.29
N ARG A 141 -19.34 -1.27 -5.00
CA ARG A 141 -18.71 -0.60 -6.15
C ARG A 141 -17.45 0.16 -5.72
N THR A 142 -17.53 0.93 -4.64
CA THR A 142 -16.38 1.65 -4.08
C THR A 142 -15.28 0.68 -3.64
N ALA A 143 -15.62 -0.39 -2.93
CA ALA A 143 -14.67 -1.41 -2.48
C ALA A 143 -13.93 -2.07 -3.65
N LYS A 144 -14.64 -2.40 -4.74
CA LYS A 144 -14.03 -2.96 -5.96
C LYS A 144 -13.07 -1.98 -6.62
N ILE A 145 -13.42 -0.69 -6.66
CA ILE A 145 -12.53 0.37 -7.17
C ILE A 145 -11.26 0.45 -6.31
N ASP A 146 -11.41 0.49 -4.98
CA ASP A 146 -10.29 0.58 -4.04
C ASP A 146 -9.35 -0.64 -4.20
N PHE A 147 -9.91 -1.86 -4.29
CA PHE A 147 -9.13 -3.07 -4.57
C PHE A 147 -8.39 -2.98 -5.91
N MET A 148 -9.07 -2.57 -6.98
CA MET A 148 -8.45 -2.49 -8.31
C MET A 148 -7.27 -1.51 -8.32
N GLN A 149 -7.38 -0.40 -7.59
CA GLN A 149 -6.30 0.56 -7.43
C GLN A 149 -5.11 -0.07 -6.68
N ALA A 150 -5.37 -0.75 -5.55
CA ALA A 150 -4.33 -1.45 -4.79
C ALA A 150 -3.64 -2.54 -5.63
N TYR A 151 -4.43 -3.35 -6.35
CA TYR A 151 -3.92 -4.39 -7.24
C TYR A 151 -3.08 -3.81 -8.40
N SER A 152 -3.53 -2.71 -8.99
CA SER A 152 -2.77 -2.01 -10.03
C SER A 152 -1.42 -1.54 -9.51
N ASN A 153 -1.36 -1.02 -8.28
CA ASN A 153 -0.12 -0.59 -7.66
C ASN A 153 0.84 -1.76 -7.40
N LEU A 154 0.34 -2.89 -6.91
CA LEU A 154 1.11 -4.13 -6.77
C LEU A 154 1.67 -4.59 -8.13
N ARG A 155 0.85 -4.60 -9.19
CA ARG A 155 1.28 -5.00 -10.54
C ARG A 155 2.30 -4.04 -11.16
N LYS A 156 2.17 -2.73 -10.93
CA LYS A 156 3.13 -1.71 -11.40
C LYS A 156 4.51 -1.91 -10.75
N PHE A 157 4.58 -2.44 -9.53
CA PHE A 157 5.84 -2.68 -8.84
C PHE A 157 6.66 -3.81 -9.48
N GLY A 158 5.99 -4.86 -9.95
CA GLY A 158 6.64 -5.94 -10.72
C GLY A 158 6.10 -7.33 -10.37
N PRO A 159 6.74 -8.38 -10.90
CA PRO A 159 6.41 -9.76 -10.54
C PRO A 159 6.72 -10.05 -9.06
N PRO A 160 6.03 -11.03 -8.45
CA PRO A 160 6.34 -11.50 -7.11
C PRO A 160 7.82 -11.89 -6.98
N PRO A 161 8.50 -11.51 -5.89
CA PRO A 161 9.76 -12.13 -5.50
C PRO A 161 9.61 -13.66 -5.37
N PRO A 162 10.69 -14.45 -5.57
CA PRO A 162 10.63 -15.92 -5.53
C PRO A 162 10.03 -16.50 -4.25
N GLU A 163 10.19 -15.77 -3.14
CA GLU A 163 9.73 -16.14 -1.80
C GLU A 163 8.30 -15.67 -1.51
N SER A 164 7.67 -14.92 -2.42
CA SER A 164 6.36 -14.29 -2.20
C SER A 164 5.23 -15.00 -2.94
N GLN A 165 4.06 -15.03 -2.30
CA GLN A 165 2.85 -15.52 -2.93
C GLN A 165 2.36 -14.54 -4.03
N SER A 166 1.89 -15.09 -5.14
CA SER A 166 1.21 -14.31 -6.19
C SER A 166 -0.23 -14.08 -5.78
N LEU A 167 -0.68 -12.81 -5.80
CA LEU A 167 -2.10 -12.53 -5.63
C LEU A 167 -2.86 -12.89 -6.91
N ILE A 168 -3.79 -13.83 -6.79
CA ILE A 168 -4.79 -14.14 -7.81
C ILE A 168 -6.13 -13.57 -7.30
N PRO A 169 -6.71 -12.56 -7.95
CA PRO A 169 -8.03 -12.06 -7.58
C PRO A 169 -9.05 -13.18 -7.70
N ASP A 170 -9.74 -13.49 -6.60
CA ASP A 170 -10.67 -14.64 -6.53
C ASP A 170 -12.13 -14.24 -6.76
N PHE A 171 -12.42 -12.94 -6.91
CA PHE A 171 -13.78 -12.48 -7.15
C PHE A 171 -14.06 -12.23 -8.64
N SER A 172 -15.31 -12.47 -9.02
CA SER A 172 -15.78 -12.26 -10.39
C SER A 172 -15.82 -10.77 -10.71
N LEU A 173 -14.77 -10.27 -11.37
CA LEU A 173 -14.80 -8.96 -12.02
C LEU A 173 -15.85 -8.99 -13.12
N THR A 174 -16.87 -8.13 -13.00
CA THR A 174 -17.87 -7.96 -14.06
C THR A 174 -17.19 -7.44 -15.32
N THR A 175 -17.84 -7.57 -16.48
CA THR A 175 -17.33 -7.01 -17.74
C THR A 175 -17.05 -5.51 -17.60
N ALA A 176 -17.87 -4.79 -16.83
CA ALA A 176 -17.66 -3.37 -16.53
C ALA A 176 -16.38 -3.13 -15.69
N ASP A 177 -16.14 -3.96 -14.66
CA ASP A 177 -14.94 -3.85 -13.82
C ASP A 177 -13.66 -4.11 -14.63
N ARG A 178 -13.71 -5.05 -15.58
CA ARG A 178 -12.58 -5.36 -16.49
C ARG A 178 -12.26 -4.20 -17.43
N ILE A 179 -13.27 -3.43 -17.83
CA ILE A 179 -13.09 -2.23 -18.66
C ILE A 179 -12.52 -1.07 -17.82
N LEU A 180 -12.86 -0.98 -16.53
CA LEU A 180 -12.36 0.06 -15.65
C LEU A 180 -10.85 -0.08 -15.33
N LEU A 181 -10.32 -1.30 -15.24
CA LEU A 181 -8.90 -1.56 -15.00
C LEU A 181 -7.93 -0.78 -15.93
N PRO A 182 -8.07 -0.84 -17.27
CA PRO A 182 -7.24 -0.04 -18.17
C PRO A 182 -7.52 1.46 -18.07
N VAL A 183 -8.76 1.87 -17.78
CA VAL A 183 -9.11 3.29 -17.57
C VAL A 183 -8.37 3.86 -16.36
N PHE A 184 -8.35 3.15 -15.22
CA PHE A 184 -7.57 3.55 -14.04
C PHE A 184 -6.07 3.62 -14.32
N ALA A 185 -5.53 2.67 -15.08
CA ALA A 185 -4.13 2.73 -15.50
C ALA A 185 -3.83 3.97 -16.38
N HIS A 186 -4.81 4.39 -17.19
CA HIS A 186 -4.66 5.52 -18.10
C HIS A 186 -4.83 6.88 -17.41
N THR A 187 -5.81 7.02 -16.50
CA THR A 187 -6.02 8.25 -15.71
C THR A 187 -4.86 8.50 -14.74
N GLU A 188 -4.31 7.45 -14.13
CA GLU A 188 -3.08 7.53 -13.32
C GLU A 188 -1.86 8.00 -14.12
N ARG A 189 -1.75 7.63 -15.40
CA ARG A 189 -0.69 8.15 -16.29
C ARG A 189 -0.89 9.63 -16.59
N LEU A 190 -2.13 10.03 -16.88
CA LEU A 190 -2.50 11.43 -17.12
C LEU A 190 -2.23 12.32 -15.90
N ASN A 191 -2.63 11.88 -14.70
CA ASN A 191 -2.36 12.61 -13.46
C ASN A 191 -0.86 12.74 -13.16
N ARG A 192 -0.05 11.72 -13.48
CA ARG A 192 1.41 11.83 -13.37
C ARG A 192 2.02 12.76 -14.40
N TRP A 193 1.43 12.88 -15.58
CA TRP A 193 1.86 13.81 -16.61
C TRP A 193 1.56 15.26 -16.21
N LEU A 194 0.33 15.53 -15.74
CA LEU A 194 -0.09 16.84 -15.26
C LEU A 194 0.68 17.34 -14.03
N LYS A 195 1.20 16.45 -13.17
CA LYS A 195 2.04 16.83 -12.02
C LYS A 195 3.50 17.13 -12.40
N ARG A 196 3.91 16.89 -13.64
CA ARG A 196 5.28 17.14 -14.14
C ARG A 196 5.38 18.34 -15.08
N SER A 197 4.25 18.87 -15.52
CA SER A 197 4.09 20.10 -16.32
C SER A 197 3.77 21.28 -15.44
#